data_AF-A0A7J3MZI9-F1
#
_entry.id   AF-A0A7J3MZI9-F1
#
_cell.length_a   1.000
_cell.length_b   1.000
_cell.length_c   1.000
_cell.angle_alpha   90.00
_cell.angle_beta   90.00
_cell.angle_gamma   90.00
#
_symmetry.space_group_name_H-M   'P 1'
#
loop_
_entity.id
_entity.type
_entity.pdbx_description
1 polymer ?
#
loop_
_entity_poly.entity_id
_entity_poly.type
_entity_poly.pdbx_seq_one_letter_code
_entity_poly.pdbx_strand_id
1 'polypeptide(L)'
;MMWLQMNTDEDGVYMYNKNALTWTRLKLGEPYVPREDGLHVVYFRNRKCPGCKAFDRIWIEYIKKHREDHNIKEFIIVQCTHFFYECFDGDAVDTFILYLVLETPQVIAIISENSTPIYIEREIGVDTLDKLEIFVNGTFDRMKRYFEENHEEETDSGSLYIDLDFKKPKEVVSKLRKLLFEGRNIREVCDEKGCRIFIE
;
A
#
# COMPACT_ATOMS: atom_id res chain seq x y z
N MET A 1 15.98 -2.29 -25.84
CA MET A 1 15.45 -2.90 -24.59
C MET A 1 14.88 -1.77 -23.73
N MET A 2 13.74 -1.20 -24.15
CA MET A 2 13.28 0.15 -23.75
C MET A 2 11.77 0.13 -23.39
N TRP A 3 11.33 -0.79 -22.54
CA TRP A 3 9.89 -1.04 -22.32
C TRP A 3 9.46 -1.10 -20.84
N LEU A 4 10.29 -0.63 -19.91
CA LEU A 4 9.95 -0.58 -18.48
C LEU A 4 10.55 0.69 -17.84
N GLN A 5 10.32 1.84 -18.46
CA GLN A 5 10.64 3.11 -17.81
C GLN A 5 9.47 3.51 -16.90
N MET A 6 9.76 3.68 -15.61
CA MET A 6 8.93 4.49 -14.71
C MET A 6 9.08 5.98 -15.08
N ASN A 7 8.63 6.37 -16.27
CA ASN A 7 8.56 7.78 -16.66
C ASN A 7 7.19 8.33 -16.27
N THR A 8 7.01 8.54 -14.97
CA THR A 8 5.83 9.21 -14.41
C THR A 8 6.32 10.49 -13.74
N ASP A 9 6.20 11.60 -14.45
CA ASP A 9 6.67 12.92 -14.00
C ASP A 9 5.56 13.71 -13.27
N GLU A 10 4.45 13.06 -12.95
CA GLU A 10 3.28 13.67 -12.32
C GLU A 10 2.96 12.94 -11.02
N ASP A 11 2.34 13.64 -10.08
CA ASP A 11 1.81 12.98 -8.89
C ASP A 11 0.58 12.14 -9.28
N GLY A 12 0.38 10.99 -8.63
CA GLY A 12 -0.75 10.12 -8.94
C GLY A 12 -0.58 8.67 -8.49
N VAL A 13 -1.64 7.91 -8.76
CA VAL A 13 -1.68 6.45 -8.62
C VAL A 13 -1.54 5.81 -10.01
N TYR A 14 -0.63 4.85 -10.14
CA TYR A 14 -0.32 4.19 -11.39
C TYR A 14 -0.39 2.68 -11.21
N MET A 15 -1.03 2.00 -12.16
CA MET A 15 -1.07 0.54 -12.23
C MET A 15 -0.21 0.04 -13.38
N TYR A 16 0.56 -1.02 -13.13
CA TYR A 16 1.30 -1.68 -14.19
C TYR A 16 0.36 -2.52 -15.06
N ASN A 17 0.27 -2.19 -16.34
CA ASN A 17 -0.44 -2.98 -17.33
C ASN A 17 0.47 -4.11 -17.83
N LYS A 18 0.22 -5.33 -17.36
CA LYS A 18 0.99 -6.53 -17.71
C LYS A 18 0.98 -6.83 -19.22
N ASN A 19 -0.11 -6.52 -19.93
CA ASN A 19 -0.24 -6.77 -21.36
C ASN A 19 0.53 -5.75 -22.20
N ALA A 20 0.40 -4.47 -21.86
CA ALA A 20 1.07 -3.39 -22.59
C ALA A 20 2.52 -3.16 -22.14
N LEU A 21 2.91 -3.74 -21.00
CA LEU A 21 4.19 -3.50 -20.31
C LEU A 21 4.42 -2.02 -20.00
N THR A 22 3.37 -1.31 -19.60
CA THR A 22 3.41 0.13 -19.32
C THR A 22 2.70 0.49 -18.03
N TRP A 23 3.03 1.65 -17.47
CA TRP A 23 2.31 2.23 -16.34
C TRP A 23 1.12 3.04 -16.84
N THR A 24 -0.07 2.76 -16.30
CA THR A 24 -1.30 3.50 -16.60
C THR A 24 -1.71 4.31 -15.38
N ARG A 25 -1.89 5.62 -15.53
CA ARG A 25 -2.42 6.47 -14.46
C ARG A 25 -3.88 6.11 -14.21
N LEU A 26 -4.22 5.84 -12.96
CA LEU A 26 -5.59 5.62 -12.52
C LEU A 26 -6.27 6.96 -12.26
N LYS A 27 -7.58 7.02 -12.54
CA LYS A 27 -8.46 8.15 -12.18
C LYS A 27 -9.56 7.59 -11.30
N LEU A 28 -9.28 7.50 -10.01
CA LEU A 28 -10.14 6.84 -9.02
C LEU A 28 -11.16 7.83 -8.48
N GLY A 29 -10.74 9.08 -8.25
CA GLY A 29 -11.51 10.08 -7.53
C GLY A 29 -11.67 9.73 -6.05
N GLU A 30 -10.88 8.80 -5.52
CA GLU A 30 -10.88 8.24 -4.16
C GLU A 30 -9.51 7.56 -3.90
N PRO A 31 -9.13 7.24 -2.65
CA PRO A 31 -7.89 6.49 -2.42
C PRO A 31 -7.93 5.11 -3.10
N TYR A 32 -6.77 4.62 -3.51
CA TYR A 32 -6.64 3.28 -4.03
C TYR A 32 -6.98 2.24 -2.96
N VAL A 33 -7.86 1.31 -3.33
CA VAL A 33 -8.20 0.11 -2.58
C VAL A 33 -8.30 -1.02 -3.61
N PRO A 34 -7.64 -2.17 -3.40
CA PRO A 34 -7.81 -3.34 -4.25
C PRO A 34 -9.28 -3.73 -4.44
N ARG A 35 -9.67 -4.04 -5.68
CA ARG A 35 -11.04 -4.48 -6.01
C ARG A 35 -11.12 -5.95 -6.43
N GLU A 36 -9.98 -6.57 -6.71
CA GLU A 36 -9.87 -7.99 -7.05
C GLU A 36 -9.33 -8.77 -5.86
N ASP A 37 -9.57 -10.08 -5.87
CA ASP A 37 -9.04 -10.98 -4.84
C ASP A 37 -7.61 -11.41 -5.16
N GLY A 38 -6.76 -11.44 -4.14
CA GLY A 38 -5.37 -11.86 -4.23
C GLY A 38 -4.39 -10.85 -3.64
N LEU A 39 -3.13 -10.94 -4.07
CA LEU A 39 -2.03 -10.12 -3.57
C LEU A 39 -1.83 -8.88 -4.45
N HIS A 40 -1.87 -7.70 -3.84
CA HIS A 40 -1.61 -6.41 -4.47
C HIS A 40 -0.35 -5.82 -3.84
N VAL A 41 0.59 -5.40 -4.67
CA VAL A 41 1.87 -4.86 -4.22
C VAL A 41 1.91 -3.38 -4.57
N VAL A 42 1.95 -2.54 -3.54
CA VAL A 42 1.87 -1.08 -3.67
C VAL A 42 3.21 -0.47 -3.26
N TYR A 43 3.85 0.22 -4.19
CA TYR A 43 5.08 0.97 -3.94
C TYR A 43 4.77 2.45 -3.75
N PHE A 44 5.02 2.96 -2.54
CA PHE A 44 4.93 4.37 -2.21
C PHE A 44 6.27 5.06 -2.37
N ARG A 45 6.28 6.13 -3.18
CA ARG A 45 7.50 6.88 -3.49
C ARG A 45 7.28 8.37 -3.56
N ASN A 46 8.36 9.10 -3.31
CA ASN A 46 8.41 10.54 -3.53
C ASN A 46 9.40 10.88 -4.65
N ARG A 47 9.01 11.74 -5.60
CA ARG A 47 9.84 12.06 -6.76
C ARG A 47 11.15 12.77 -6.40
N LYS A 48 11.15 13.56 -5.31
CA LYS A 48 12.33 14.23 -4.78
C LYS A 48 13.18 13.38 -3.82
N CYS A 49 12.75 12.16 -3.47
CA CYS A 49 13.42 11.28 -2.51
C CYS A 49 14.60 10.51 -3.17
N PRO A 50 15.86 10.72 -2.73
CA PRO A 50 17.01 10.01 -3.32
C PRO A 50 16.97 8.50 -3.11
N GLY A 51 16.53 8.04 -1.92
CA GLY A 51 16.36 6.60 -1.63
C GLY A 51 15.35 5.94 -2.56
N CYS A 52 14.28 6.66 -2.92
CA CYS A 52 13.26 6.20 -3.84
C CYS A 52 13.82 6.02 -5.24
N LYS A 53 14.64 6.97 -5.72
CA LYS A 53 15.33 6.86 -7.01
C LYS A 53 16.29 5.67 -7.07
N ALA A 54 16.94 5.34 -5.96
CA ALA A 54 17.78 4.15 -5.86
C ALA A 54 16.92 2.87 -5.92
N PHE A 55 15.79 2.86 -5.20
CA PHE A 55 14.86 1.74 -5.14
C PHE A 55 14.12 1.46 -6.45
N ASP A 56 13.89 2.47 -7.31
CA ASP A 56 13.21 2.30 -8.61
C ASP A 56 13.82 1.18 -9.45
N ARG A 57 15.15 0.97 -9.38
CA ARG A 57 15.83 -0.12 -10.09
C ARG A 57 15.41 -1.49 -9.55
N ILE A 58 15.34 -1.63 -8.23
CA ILE A 58 14.92 -2.87 -7.56
C ILE A 58 13.46 -3.17 -7.91
N TRP A 59 12.60 -2.16 -7.83
CA TRP A 59 11.18 -2.27 -8.17
C TRP A 59 10.97 -2.71 -9.63
N ILE A 60 11.68 -2.11 -10.58
CA ILE A 60 11.60 -2.48 -12.00
C ILE A 60 12.06 -3.92 -12.23
N GLU A 61 13.15 -4.36 -11.59
CA GLU A 61 13.61 -5.75 -11.72
C GLU A 61 12.64 -6.75 -11.08
N TYR A 62 12.03 -6.39 -9.94
CA TYR A 62 10.99 -7.20 -9.32
C TYR A 62 9.78 -7.39 -10.24
N ILE A 63 9.25 -6.31 -10.83
CA ILE A 63 8.14 -6.39 -11.79
C ILE A 63 8.52 -7.21 -13.01
N LYS A 64 9.74 -7.03 -13.56
CA LYS A 64 10.21 -7.84 -14.70
C LYS A 64 10.16 -9.33 -14.43
N LYS A 65 10.56 -9.74 -13.22
CA LYS A 65 10.64 -11.13 -12.80
C LYS A 65 9.26 -11.71 -12.47
N HIS A 66 8.37 -10.92 -11.88
CA HIS A 66 7.10 -11.39 -11.32
C HIS A 66 5.84 -10.95 -12.06
N ARG A 67 5.95 -10.23 -13.19
CA ARG A 67 4.76 -9.79 -13.96
C ARG A 67 3.83 -10.93 -14.38
N GLU A 68 4.37 -12.12 -14.62
CA GLU A 68 3.61 -13.32 -15.00
C GLU A 68 3.15 -14.15 -13.78
N ASP A 69 3.49 -13.73 -12.55
CA ASP A 69 2.99 -14.41 -11.35
C ASP A 69 1.49 -14.14 -11.19
N HIS A 70 0.71 -15.21 -11.18
CA HIS A 70 -0.74 -15.18 -11.05
C HIS A 70 -1.21 -14.91 -9.61
N ASN A 71 -0.33 -15.08 -8.62
CA ASN A 71 -0.60 -14.75 -7.22
C ASN A 71 -0.64 -13.23 -7.02
N ILE A 72 0.19 -12.48 -7.75
CA ILE A 72 0.20 -11.01 -7.71
C ILE A 72 -0.80 -10.47 -8.73
N LYS A 73 -1.88 -9.85 -8.26
CA LYS A 73 -2.91 -9.26 -9.11
C LYS A 73 -2.45 -7.94 -9.71
N GLU A 74 -2.05 -7.01 -8.85
CA GLU A 74 -1.74 -5.65 -9.26
C GLU A 74 -0.39 -5.20 -8.70
N PHE A 75 0.39 -4.53 -9.55
CA PHE A 75 1.53 -3.72 -9.11
C PHE A 75 1.13 -2.26 -9.23
N ILE A 76 1.19 -1.55 -8.12
CA ILE A 76 0.77 -0.16 -8.02
C ILE A 76 1.96 0.71 -7.62
N ILE A 77 2.03 1.90 -8.18
CA ILE A 77 2.86 2.99 -7.68
C ILE A 77 1.93 4.09 -7.20
N VAL A 78 2.15 4.53 -5.97
CA VAL A 78 1.56 5.77 -5.44
C VAL A 78 2.69 6.76 -5.29
N GLN A 79 2.60 7.89 -5.97
CA GLN A 79 3.68 8.87 -5.94
C GLN A 79 3.23 10.31 -5.79
N CYS A 80 4.00 11.04 -5.01
CA CYS A 80 3.87 12.47 -4.78
C CYS A 80 5.21 13.18 -5.01
N THR A 81 5.18 14.50 -5.11
CA THR A 81 6.40 15.30 -5.28
C THR A 81 7.26 15.20 -4.03
N HIS A 82 6.64 15.47 -2.87
CA HIS A 82 7.27 15.40 -1.56
C HIS A 82 6.19 15.10 -0.47
N PHE A 83 5.85 13.81 -0.33
CA PHE A 83 4.80 13.27 0.56
C PHE A 83 3.41 13.87 0.33
N PHE A 84 2.43 13.46 1.14
CA PHE A 84 1.02 13.86 1.02
C PHE A 84 0.79 15.38 1.21
N TYR A 85 1.72 16.11 1.82
CA TYR A 85 1.60 17.56 2.05
C TYR A 85 2.09 18.42 0.86
N GLU A 86 2.96 17.88 0.00
CA GLU A 86 3.33 18.48 -1.31
C GLU A 86 3.00 17.48 -2.42
N CYS A 87 1.70 17.26 -2.63
CA CYS A 87 1.17 16.38 -3.66
C CYS A 87 -0.06 17.00 -4.34
N PHE A 88 -0.02 17.07 -5.66
CA PHE A 88 -1.08 17.74 -6.44
C PHE A 88 -2.18 16.80 -6.94
N ASP A 89 -2.11 15.51 -6.59
CA ASP A 89 -3.09 14.50 -6.97
C ASP A 89 -3.85 14.00 -5.73
N GLY A 90 -5.17 14.19 -5.75
CA GLY A 90 -6.04 13.84 -4.62
C GLY A 90 -6.09 12.34 -4.33
N ASP A 91 -6.10 11.51 -5.38
CA ASP A 91 -6.13 10.05 -5.23
C ASP A 91 -4.84 9.58 -4.54
N ALA A 92 -3.68 10.10 -4.94
CA ALA A 92 -2.41 9.79 -4.31
C ALA A 92 -2.36 10.25 -2.85
N VAL A 93 -2.74 11.51 -2.56
CA VAL A 93 -2.79 12.05 -1.19
C VAL A 93 -3.66 11.17 -0.29
N ASP A 94 -4.88 10.88 -0.74
CA ASP A 94 -5.82 10.09 0.05
C ASP A 94 -5.29 8.67 0.26
N THR A 95 -4.60 8.10 -0.74
CA THR A 95 -3.98 6.76 -0.63
C THR A 95 -2.83 6.74 0.39
N PHE A 96 -1.95 7.75 0.39
CA PHE A 96 -0.91 7.90 1.41
C PHE A 96 -1.51 7.94 2.83
N ILE A 97 -2.61 8.67 3.00
CA ILE A 97 -3.29 8.80 4.29
C ILE A 97 -3.99 7.51 4.69
N LEU A 98 -4.71 6.88 3.77
CA LEU A 98 -5.47 5.64 4.03
C LEU A 98 -4.55 4.54 4.57
N TYR A 99 -3.36 4.39 3.98
CA TYR A 99 -2.40 3.37 4.37
C TYR A 99 -1.38 3.82 5.42
N LEU A 100 -1.53 5.03 5.97
CA LEU A 100 -0.65 5.63 6.97
C LEU A 100 0.84 5.62 6.57
N VAL A 101 1.11 5.93 5.30
CA VAL A 101 2.49 5.99 4.78
C VAL A 101 3.12 7.33 5.16
N LEU A 102 4.00 7.28 6.16
CA LEU A 102 4.71 8.45 6.68
C LEU A 102 6.17 8.51 6.22
N GLU A 103 6.68 7.43 5.62
CA GLU A 103 8.07 7.33 5.13
C GLU A 103 8.13 6.70 3.73
N THR A 104 9.16 7.03 2.95
CA THR A 104 9.38 6.45 1.60
C THR A 104 10.88 6.22 1.35
N PRO A 105 11.29 5.21 0.56
CA PRO A 105 10.45 4.23 -0.12
C PRO A 105 9.81 3.24 0.87
N GLN A 106 8.53 2.93 0.64
CA GLN A 106 7.80 1.93 1.41
C GLN A 106 7.02 1.04 0.45
N VAL A 107 7.04 -0.28 0.70
CA VAL A 107 6.25 -1.24 -0.05
C VAL A 107 5.18 -1.80 0.87
N ILE A 108 3.96 -1.89 0.37
CA ILE A 108 2.83 -2.51 1.06
C ILE A 108 2.38 -3.72 0.26
N ALA A 109 2.22 -4.85 0.95
CA ALA A 109 1.63 -6.06 0.43
C ALA A 109 0.21 -6.19 1.01
N ILE A 110 -0.79 -6.22 0.15
CA ILE A 110 -2.21 -6.25 0.54
C ILE A 110 -2.82 -7.55 0.03
N ILE A 111 -3.37 -8.36 0.91
CA ILE A 111 -4.18 -9.53 0.53
C ILE A 111 -5.65 -9.14 0.66
N SER A 112 -6.39 -9.31 -0.43
CA SER A 112 -7.82 -9.02 -0.50
C SER A 112 -8.62 -10.28 -0.78
N GLU A 113 -9.76 -10.41 -0.10
CA GLU A 113 -10.76 -11.45 -0.30
C GLU A 113 -12.15 -10.82 -0.36
N ASN A 114 -12.99 -11.26 -1.29
CA ASN A 114 -14.28 -10.65 -1.58
C ASN A 114 -14.18 -9.12 -1.76
N SER A 115 -13.17 -8.67 -2.53
CA SER A 115 -12.86 -7.25 -2.76
C SER A 115 -12.62 -6.42 -1.50
N THR A 116 -12.23 -7.07 -0.40
CA THR A 116 -11.93 -6.41 0.89
C THR A 116 -10.53 -6.76 1.34
N PRO A 117 -9.66 -5.77 1.64
CA PRO A 117 -8.38 -6.04 2.27
C PRO A 117 -8.57 -6.72 3.64
N ILE A 118 -8.02 -7.93 3.79
CA ILE A 118 -8.06 -8.71 5.03
C ILE A 118 -6.69 -8.77 5.72
N TYR A 119 -5.62 -8.48 5.00
CA TYR A 119 -4.27 -8.45 5.55
C TYR A 119 -3.42 -7.42 4.82
N ILE A 120 -2.72 -6.59 5.60
CA ILE A 120 -1.85 -5.54 5.08
C ILE A 120 -0.52 -5.65 5.82
N GLU A 121 0.55 -5.82 5.06
CA GLU A 121 1.91 -5.80 5.58
C GLU A 121 2.71 -4.69 4.91
N ARG A 122 3.64 -4.09 5.65
CA ARG A 122 4.41 -2.93 5.20
C ARG A 122 5.87 -3.18 5.48
N GLU A 123 6.71 -2.77 4.54
CA GLU A 123 8.17 -2.84 4.69
C GLU A 123 8.80 -1.52 4.27
N ILE A 124 9.69 -1.01 5.12
CA ILE A 124 10.44 0.23 4.91
C ILE A 124 11.90 -0.13 4.69
N GLY A 125 12.57 0.56 3.77
CA GLY A 125 14.03 0.42 3.63
C GLY A 125 14.47 -0.89 2.98
N VAL A 126 13.62 -1.51 2.17
CA VAL A 126 14.04 -2.59 1.25
C VAL A 126 15.10 -2.05 0.31
N ASP A 127 16.32 -2.59 0.38
CA ASP A 127 17.50 -2.10 -0.35
C ASP A 127 18.08 -3.13 -1.33
N THR A 128 17.49 -4.33 -1.40
CA THR A 128 17.87 -5.38 -2.36
C THR A 128 16.64 -6.06 -2.97
N LEU A 129 16.83 -6.65 -4.15
CA LEU A 129 15.80 -7.46 -4.79
C LEU A 129 15.41 -8.67 -3.92
N ASP A 130 16.40 -9.37 -3.35
CA ASP A 130 16.14 -10.55 -2.51
C ASP A 130 15.27 -10.22 -1.29
N LYS A 131 15.51 -9.07 -0.63
CA LYS A 131 14.67 -8.63 0.49
C LYS A 131 13.25 -8.32 0.04
N LEU A 132 13.10 -7.67 -1.12
CA LEU A 132 11.78 -7.40 -1.69
C LEU A 132 11.02 -8.71 -1.99
N GLU A 133 11.72 -9.72 -2.52
CA GLU A 133 11.15 -11.02 -2.81
C GLU A 133 10.75 -11.77 -1.55
N ILE A 134 11.61 -11.80 -0.52
CA ILE A 134 11.32 -12.42 0.78
C ILE A 134 10.12 -11.75 1.43
N PHE A 135 10.06 -10.42 1.38
CA PHE A 135 8.92 -9.66 1.86
C PHE A 135 7.67 -10.07 1.07
N VAL A 136 7.57 -9.78 -0.23
CA VAL A 136 6.31 -9.98 -0.95
C VAL A 136 5.88 -11.45 -1.00
N ASN A 137 6.79 -12.38 -1.29
CA ASN A 137 6.43 -13.79 -1.49
C ASN A 137 6.08 -14.48 -0.17
N GLY A 138 6.63 -14.03 0.96
CA GLY A 138 6.32 -14.56 2.28
C GLY A 138 5.00 -14.04 2.88
N THR A 139 4.32 -13.09 2.23
CA THR A 139 3.13 -12.41 2.77
C THR A 139 2.01 -13.41 3.08
N PHE A 140 1.71 -14.36 2.18
CA PHE A 140 0.66 -15.35 2.42
C PHE A 140 0.95 -16.27 3.60
N ASP A 141 2.21 -16.68 3.79
CA ASP A 141 2.58 -17.54 4.92
C ASP A 141 2.54 -16.77 6.24
N ARG A 142 2.93 -15.50 6.23
CA ARG A 142 2.81 -14.61 7.40
C ARG A 142 1.35 -14.33 7.75
N MET A 143 0.49 -14.09 6.75
CA MET A 143 -0.96 -13.96 6.95
C MET A 143 -1.55 -15.21 7.61
N LYS A 144 -1.24 -16.41 7.11
CA LYS A 144 -1.73 -17.67 7.70
C LYS A 144 -1.34 -17.81 9.16
N ARG A 145 -0.04 -17.61 9.48
CA ARG A 145 0.43 -17.65 10.87
C ARG A 145 -0.26 -16.61 11.75
N TYR A 146 -0.44 -15.40 11.22
CA TYR A 146 -1.13 -14.33 11.94
C TYR A 146 -2.56 -14.74 12.33
N PHE A 147 -3.34 -15.30 11.41
CA PHE A 147 -4.71 -15.75 11.72
C PHE A 147 -4.74 -16.98 12.63
N GLU A 148 -3.79 -17.91 12.48
CA GLU A 148 -3.65 -19.07 13.38
C GLU A 148 -3.31 -18.66 14.82
N GLU A 149 -2.46 -17.64 15.01
CA GLU A 149 -1.99 -17.17 16.32
C GLU A 149 -2.98 -16.23 17.02
N ASN A 150 -3.80 -15.47 16.28
CA ASN A 150 -4.70 -14.45 16.85
C ASN A 150 -6.16 -14.91 17.04
N HIS A 151 -6.42 -16.22 17.03
CA HIS A 151 -7.76 -16.77 17.25
C HIS A 151 -8.32 -16.62 18.68
N GLU A 152 -7.61 -15.98 19.64
CA GLU A 152 -8.04 -15.94 21.06
C GLU A 152 -8.03 -14.57 21.80
N GLU A 153 -7.80 -13.41 21.18
CA GLU A 153 -7.84 -12.14 21.94
C GLU A 153 -8.77 -11.06 21.34
N GLU A 154 -10.02 -11.02 21.81
CA GLU A 154 -10.78 -9.76 21.93
C GLU A 154 -10.67 -9.30 23.39
N THR A 155 -9.90 -8.23 23.65
CA THR A 155 -10.05 -7.47 24.91
C THR A 155 -10.31 -5.99 24.66
N ASP A 156 -11.51 -5.63 25.09
CA ASP A 156 -12.04 -4.34 25.46
C ASP A 156 -10.98 -3.45 26.15
N SER A 157 -10.48 -2.45 25.42
CA SER A 157 -9.81 -1.29 26.02
C SER A 157 -10.32 -0.06 25.30
N GLY A 158 -10.71 0.98 26.06
CA GLY A 158 -11.41 2.20 25.62
C GLY A 158 -10.63 3.12 24.67
N SER A 159 -9.98 2.55 23.67
CA SER A 159 -9.31 3.17 22.54
C SER A 159 -10.32 3.46 21.43
N LEU A 160 -10.16 4.59 20.75
CA LEU A 160 -10.98 4.92 19.58
C LEU A 160 -10.45 4.08 18.41
N TYR A 161 -11.32 3.27 17.82
CA TYR A 161 -10.99 2.45 16.67
C TYR A 161 -11.66 3.00 15.40
N ILE A 162 -10.89 3.12 14.32
CA ILE A 162 -11.37 3.38 12.97
C ILE A 162 -11.38 2.05 12.22
N ASP A 163 -12.58 1.58 11.90
CA ASP A 163 -12.76 0.54 10.91
C ASP A 163 -12.20 1.05 9.58
N LEU A 164 -11.23 0.34 9.01
CA LEU A 164 -10.89 0.53 7.61
C LEU A 164 -12.03 -0.11 6.81
N ASP A 165 -13.21 0.51 6.87
CA ASP A 165 -14.31 0.20 5.98
C ASP A 165 -13.89 0.66 4.59
N PHE A 166 -13.19 -0.23 3.90
CA PHE A 166 -12.71 -0.05 2.54
C PHE A 166 -13.85 0.14 1.53
N LYS A 167 -15.13 0.01 1.95
CA LYS A 167 -16.31 0.38 1.15
C LYS A 167 -16.61 1.88 1.19
N LYS A 168 -16.05 2.61 2.16
CA LYS A 168 -16.20 4.07 2.31
C LYS A 168 -14.86 4.75 2.58
N PRO A 169 -13.86 4.56 1.70
CA PRO A 169 -12.49 4.88 2.05
C PRO A 169 -12.25 6.40 2.17
N LYS A 170 -13.07 7.25 1.53
CA LYS A 170 -13.04 8.71 1.75
C LYS A 170 -13.43 9.14 3.17
N GLU A 171 -14.42 8.48 3.77
CA GLU A 171 -14.84 8.79 5.15
C GLU A 171 -13.72 8.42 6.13
N VAL A 172 -13.07 7.27 5.89
CA VAL A 172 -11.89 6.82 6.63
C VAL A 172 -10.75 7.84 6.51
N VAL A 173 -10.40 8.24 5.28
CA VAL A 173 -9.35 9.26 5.03
C VAL A 173 -9.65 10.58 5.73
N SER A 174 -10.91 11.04 5.70
CA SER A 174 -11.29 12.29 6.38
C SER A 174 -11.04 12.23 7.89
N LYS A 175 -11.36 11.10 8.53
CA LYS A 175 -11.10 10.87 9.95
C LYS A 175 -9.59 10.79 10.23
N LEU A 176 -8.86 10.00 9.47
CA LEU A 176 -7.41 9.82 9.64
C LEU A 176 -6.64 11.13 9.43
N ARG A 177 -7.01 11.90 8.40
CA ARG A 177 -6.40 13.21 8.13
C ARG A 177 -6.50 14.11 9.36
N LYS A 178 -7.69 14.22 9.97
CA LYS A 178 -7.89 15.03 11.17
C LYS A 178 -6.98 14.57 12.32
N LEU A 179 -6.89 13.26 12.56
CA LEU A 179 -6.12 12.69 13.67
C LEU A 179 -4.60 12.84 13.49
N LEU A 180 -4.09 12.67 12.26
CA LEU A 180 -2.69 12.88 11.94
C LEU A 180 -2.27 14.34 12.23
N PHE A 181 -3.11 15.31 11.90
CA PHE A 181 -2.84 16.72 12.19
C PHE A 181 -2.97 17.08 13.69
N GLU A 182 -3.70 16.28 14.47
CA GLU A 182 -3.81 16.42 15.92
C GLU A 182 -2.63 15.76 16.67
N GLY A 183 -1.73 15.05 15.97
CA GLY A 183 -0.54 14.43 16.57
C GLY A 183 -0.84 13.25 17.49
N ARG A 184 -1.97 12.55 17.28
CA ARG A 184 -2.35 11.37 18.06
C ARG A 184 -1.49 10.15 17.68
N ASN A 185 -1.28 9.23 18.61
CA ASN A 185 -0.62 7.97 18.30
C ASN A 185 -1.61 7.05 17.59
N ILE A 186 -1.17 6.41 16.52
CA ILE A 186 -2.02 5.59 15.65
C ILE A 186 -1.38 4.21 15.50
N ARG A 187 -2.14 3.14 15.78
CA ARG A 187 -1.72 1.74 15.66
C ARG A 187 -2.71 0.98 14.78
N GLU A 188 -2.24 0.20 13.81
CA GLU A 188 -3.10 -0.64 12.97
C GLU A 188 -3.07 -2.11 13.41
N VAL A 189 -4.20 -2.80 13.32
CA VAL A 189 -4.41 -4.23 13.61
C VAL A 189 -5.33 -4.78 12.52
N CYS A 190 -5.00 -5.91 11.89
CA CYS A 190 -5.85 -6.53 10.86
C CYS A 190 -6.26 -7.92 11.28
N ASP A 191 -7.50 -8.33 11.09
CA ASP A 191 -7.97 -9.70 11.31
C ASP A 191 -8.84 -10.20 10.14
N GLU A 192 -9.42 -11.39 10.27
CA GLU A 192 -10.31 -12.01 9.29
C GLU A 192 -11.58 -11.18 8.96
N LYS A 193 -11.94 -10.21 9.81
CA LYS A 193 -13.05 -9.28 9.61
C LYS A 193 -12.61 -7.97 8.94
N GLY A 194 -11.30 -7.71 8.83
CA GLY A 194 -10.71 -6.55 8.16
C GLY A 194 -9.63 -5.84 8.98
N CYS A 195 -9.13 -4.72 8.45
CA CYS A 195 -8.11 -3.90 9.09
C CYS A 195 -8.69 -2.76 9.93
N ARG A 196 -8.01 -2.44 11.02
CA ARG A 196 -8.52 -1.60 12.10
C ARG A 196 -7.43 -0.68 12.63
N ILE A 197 -7.73 0.62 12.75
CA ILE A 197 -6.78 1.60 13.28
C ILE A 197 -7.21 2.03 14.69
N PHE A 198 -6.38 1.74 15.68
CA PHE A 198 -6.45 2.19 17.07
C PHE A 198 -5.76 3.54 17.24
N ILE A 199 -6.35 4.40 18.05
CA ILE A 199 -5.80 5.72 18.37
C ILE A 199 -5.55 5.79 19.88
N GLU A 200 -4.31 6.09 20.27
CA GLU A 200 -3.83 6.29 21.65
C GLU A 200 -3.57 7.77 21.94
#